data_AF-S4PMX5-F1
#
_entry.id   AF-S4PMX5-F1
#
_cell.length_a   1.000
_cell.length_b   1.000
_cell.length_c   1.000
_cell.angle_alpha   90.00
_cell.angle_beta   90.00
_cell.angle_gamma   90.00
#
_symmetry.space_group_name_H-M   'P 1'
#
loop_
_entity.id
_entity.type
_entity.pdbx_description
1 polymer ?
#
loop_
_entity_poly.entity_id
_entity_poly.type
_entity_poly.pdbx_seq_one_letter_code
_entity_poly.pdbx_strand_id
1 'polypeptide(L)'
;MGSRSKTGIFAMSFYGLASLFILIAFVSPYWLVTDGKLRNPKFLKIGLWQVCFNGFEEVHHWYDVSFKGCWWIFEEEYYIIHDILLPGFFIATQFFFTVSMCCILISLFLSISYIRKDNDDENYVTLLVTFGTILVIGGFSGIISVVIFGARGDGRDWMPNWEHNDLGWAFAIGVIGVILLFPAGILFLVEARVRKYKRLHEMQSREPSSYTMQERKMAYSGHTDI
;
A
#
# COMPACT_ATOMS: atom_id res chain seq x y z
N MET A 1 -7.04 14.62 -25.30
CA MET A 1 -6.30 13.88 -24.26
C MET A 1 -4.93 13.53 -24.83
N GLY A 2 -3.87 14.20 -24.37
CA GLY A 2 -2.50 13.85 -24.80
C GLY A 2 -2.12 12.44 -24.36
N SER A 3 -1.29 11.75 -25.15
CA SER A 3 -0.75 10.44 -24.80
C SER A 3 0.00 10.52 -23.45
N ARG A 4 -0.26 9.56 -22.55
CA ARG A 4 0.44 9.49 -21.26
C ARG A 4 1.88 9.01 -21.48
N SER A 5 2.78 9.46 -20.61
CA SER A 5 4.16 8.99 -20.60
C SER A 5 4.20 7.47 -20.41
N LYS A 6 5.15 6.79 -21.08
CA LYS A 6 5.40 5.36 -20.85
C LYS A 6 5.66 5.09 -19.36
N THR A 7 6.40 5.97 -18.68
CA THR A 7 6.67 5.91 -17.24
C THR A 7 5.38 5.90 -16.42
N GLY A 8 4.45 6.82 -16.71
CA GLY A 8 3.18 6.93 -16.01
C GLY A 8 2.25 5.73 -16.25
N ILE A 9 2.32 5.11 -17.44
CA ILE A 9 1.59 3.87 -17.72
C ILE A 9 2.14 2.73 -16.85
N PHE A 10 3.46 2.52 -16.83
CA PHE A 10 4.07 1.49 -15.98
C PHE A 10 3.80 1.74 -14.49
N ALA A 11 3.89 2.99 -14.03
CA ALA A 11 3.59 3.36 -12.64
C ALA A 11 2.15 3.00 -12.25
N MET A 12 1.17 3.32 -13.12
CA MET A 12 -0.23 2.95 -12.93
C MET A 12 -0.45 1.44 -12.95
N SER A 13 0.24 0.70 -13.81
CA SER A 13 0.16 -0.76 -13.85
C SER A 13 0.67 -1.40 -12.56
N PHE A 14 1.84 -0.97 -12.07
CA PHE A 14 2.37 -1.45 -10.79
C PHE A 14 1.43 -1.09 -9.64
N TYR A 15 0.92 0.15 -9.60
CA TYR A 15 -0.06 0.56 -8.59
C TYR A 15 -1.32 -0.30 -8.62
N GLY A 16 -1.90 -0.54 -9.81
CA GLY A 16 -3.11 -1.34 -9.95
C GLY A 16 -2.93 -2.78 -9.46
N LEU A 17 -1.80 -3.41 -9.83
CA LEU A 17 -1.47 -4.76 -9.38
C LEU A 17 -1.20 -4.83 -7.88
N ALA A 18 -0.42 -3.88 -7.35
CA ALA A 18 -0.15 -3.76 -5.92
C ALA A 18 -1.45 -3.60 -5.12
N SER A 19 -2.34 -2.70 -5.57
CA SER A 19 -3.62 -2.42 -4.92
C SER A 19 -4.51 -3.66 -4.87
N LEU A 20 -4.57 -4.42 -5.97
CA LEU A 20 -5.34 -5.67 -6.04
C LEU A 20 -4.80 -6.70 -5.04
N PHE A 21 -3.48 -6.92 -5.01
CA PHE A 21 -2.88 -7.90 -4.12
C PHE A 21 -3.02 -7.54 -2.65
N ILE A 22 -2.81 -6.27 -2.28
CA ILE A 22 -2.97 -5.82 -0.89
C ILE A 22 -4.45 -5.89 -0.48
N LEU A 23 -5.40 -5.54 -1.36
CA LEU A 23 -6.82 -5.70 -1.06
C LEU A 23 -7.21 -7.16 -0.81
N ILE A 24 -6.77 -8.08 -1.68
CA ILE A 24 -7.04 -9.51 -1.49
C ILE A 24 -6.40 -10.01 -0.20
N ALA A 25 -5.15 -9.65 0.07
CA ALA A 25 -4.48 -10.00 1.31
C ALA A 25 -5.23 -9.45 2.53
N PHE A 26 -5.73 -8.22 2.48
CA PHE A 26 -6.43 -7.57 3.58
C PHE A 26 -7.69 -8.32 3.99
N VAL A 27 -8.52 -8.75 3.03
CA VAL A 27 -9.82 -9.37 3.32
C VAL A 27 -9.75 -10.90 3.44
N SER A 28 -8.64 -11.51 3.03
CA SER A 28 -8.52 -12.96 2.92
C SER A 28 -8.11 -13.61 4.26
N PRO A 29 -8.78 -14.70 4.70
CA PRO A 29 -8.50 -15.37 5.96
C PRO A 29 -7.32 -16.36 5.89
N TYR A 30 -6.37 -16.18 4.96
CA TYR A 30 -5.31 -17.15 4.67
C TYR A 30 -3.91 -16.56 4.85
N TRP A 31 -3.68 -15.85 5.95
CA TRP A 31 -2.35 -15.36 6.34
C TRP A 31 -1.52 -16.46 7.01
N LEU A 32 -2.15 -17.26 7.87
CA LEU A 32 -1.60 -18.49 8.42
C LEU A 32 -2.66 -19.59 8.29
N VAL A 33 -2.26 -20.79 7.89
CA VAL A 33 -3.16 -21.88 7.51
C VAL A 33 -2.60 -23.21 8.00
N THR A 34 -3.45 -24.16 8.37
CA THR A 34 -2.98 -25.52 8.69
C THR A 34 -2.54 -26.30 7.44
N ASP A 35 -1.49 -27.11 7.57
CA ASP A 35 -0.90 -27.93 6.51
C ASP A 35 -1.79 -29.10 6.05
N GLY A 36 -2.88 -29.37 6.77
CA GLY A 36 -3.85 -30.43 6.47
C GLY A 36 -3.35 -31.85 6.78
N LYS A 37 -2.18 -32.01 7.41
CA LYS A 37 -1.63 -33.33 7.78
C LYS A 37 -2.27 -33.88 9.06
N LEU A 38 -2.72 -32.99 9.94
CA LEU A 38 -3.37 -33.38 11.19
C LEU A 38 -4.85 -33.74 10.95
N ARG A 39 -5.33 -34.86 11.51
CA ARG A 39 -6.71 -35.33 11.28
C ARG A 39 -7.78 -34.43 11.90
N ASN A 40 -7.51 -33.85 13.08
CA ASN A 40 -8.43 -32.97 13.80
C ASN A 40 -7.66 -31.73 14.31
N PRO A 41 -7.25 -30.81 13.42
CA PRO A 41 -6.56 -29.60 13.83
C PRO A 41 -7.53 -28.67 14.54
N LYS A 42 -7.09 -28.06 15.64
CA LYS A 42 -7.91 -27.12 16.42
C LYS A 42 -8.00 -25.75 15.76
N PHE A 43 -6.93 -25.35 15.10
CA PHE A 43 -6.83 -24.15 14.26
C PHE A 43 -6.90 -24.54 12.78
N LEU A 44 -7.63 -23.76 11.97
CA LEU A 44 -7.72 -23.99 10.53
C LEU A 44 -6.98 -22.93 9.74
N LYS A 45 -7.30 -21.65 9.98
CA LYS A 45 -6.72 -20.50 9.28
C LYS A 45 -7.05 -19.19 9.98
N ILE A 46 -6.23 -18.18 9.74
CA ILE A 46 -6.45 -16.81 10.18
C ILE A 46 -6.00 -15.84 9.09
N GLY A 47 -6.79 -14.80 8.87
CA GLY A 47 -6.34 -13.57 8.20
C GLY A 47 -6.23 -12.44 9.21
N LEU A 48 -6.07 -11.21 8.74
CA LEU A 48 -5.98 -10.04 9.63
C LEU A 48 -7.21 -9.84 10.54
N TRP A 49 -8.29 -10.55 10.28
CA TRP A 49 -9.64 -10.03 10.48
C TRP A 49 -10.61 -11.15 10.83
N GLN A 50 -10.47 -12.30 10.18
CA GLN A 50 -11.28 -13.48 10.45
C GLN A 50 -10.38 -14.65 10.82
N VAL A 51 -10.80 -15.43 11.81
CA VAL A 51 -10.15 -16.67 12.23
C VAL A 51 -11.12 -17.84 12.12
N CYS A 52 -10.62 -19.03 11.85
CA CYS A 52 -11.41 -20.26 11.78
C CYS A 52 -10.83 -21.34 12.69
N PHE A 53 -11.68 -21.86 13.59
CA PHE A 53 -11.34 -22.94 14.51
C PHE A 53 -12.21 -24.18 14.28
N ASN A 54 -11.72 -25.33 14.74
CA ASN A 54 -12.42 -26.61 14.68
C ASN A 54 -12.40 -27.30 16.05
N GLY A 55 -13.24 -26.79 16.95
CA GLY A 55 -13.41 -27.33 18.30
C GLY A 55 -12.23 -27.01 19.20
N PHE A 56 -11.68 -25.79 19.10
CA PHE A 56 -10.66 -25.31 20.01
C PHE A 56 -11.28 -25.05 21.39
N GLU A 57 -10.67 -25.61 22.43
CA GLU A 57 -11.09 -25.48 23.82
C GLU A 57 -9.87 -25.01 24.60
N GLU A 58 -10.00 -23.86 25.27
CA GLU A 58 -8.91 -23.29 26.06
C GLU A 58 -8.87 -23.95 27.43
N VAL A 59 -7.82 -24.73 27.70
CA VAL A 59 -7.72 -25.58 28.90
C VAL A 59 -7.61 -24.75 30.19
N HIS A 60 -7.18 -23.48 30.08
CA HIS A 60 -6.94 -22.62 31.24
C HIS A 60 -8.17 -21.84 31.71
N HIS A 61 -9.27 -21.83 30.94
CA HIS A 61 -10.51 -21.13 31.30
C HIS A 61 -11.62 -22.13 31.68
N TRP A 62 -12.33 -21.83 32.77
CA TRP A 62 -13.33 -22.71 33.41
C TRP A 62 -14.67 -22.76 32.65
N TYR A 63 -14.68 -22.35 31.38
CA TYR A 63 -15.88 -22.30 30.56
C TYR A 63 -15.83 -23.43 29.53
N ASP A 64 -16.86 -24.29 29.50
CA ASP A 64 -17.04 -25.38 28.52
C ASP A 64 -17.43 -24.87 27.12
N VAL A 65 -16.71 -23.86 26.60
CA VAL A 65 -16.94 -23.30 25.27
C VAL A 65 -15.92 -23.82 24.29
N SER A 66 -16.42 -24.49 23.25
CA SER A 66 -15.62 -24.94 22.11
C SER A 66 -15.82 -23.98 20.94
N PHE A 67 -14.75 -23.37 20.46
CA PHE A 67 -14.76 -22.48 19.30
C PHE A 67 -14.80 -23.28 17.99
N LYS A 68 -15.86 -23.09 17.20
CA LYS A 68 -16.09 -23.76 15.92
C LYS A 68 -16.51 -22.77 14.84
N GLY A 69 -16.03 -23.00 13.63
CA GLY A 69 -16.37 -22.19 12.46
C GLY A 69 -15.46 -20.99 12.28
N CYS A 70 -15.87 -20.10 11.37
CA CYS A 70 -15.14 -18.91 10.99
C CYS A 70 -15.87 -17.68 11.48
N TRP A 71 -15.20 -16.85 12.26
CA TRP A 71 -15.80 -15.67 12.87
C TRP A 71 -14.87 -14.47 12.78
N TRP A 72 -15.45 -13.30 12.94
CA TRP A 72 -14.71 -12.07 13.07
C TRP A 72 -13.85 -12.10 14.34
N ILE A 73 -12.62 -11.61 14.26
CA ILE A 73 -11.66 -11.67 15.38
C ILE A 73 -12.13 -10.86 16.61
N PHE A 74 -12.93 -9.82 16.40
CA PHE A 74 -13.47 -8.99 17.49
C PHE A 74 -14.89 -9.39 17.92
N GLU A 75 -15.33 -10.60 17.61
CA GLU A 75 -16.61 -11.11 18.12
C GLU A 75 -16.53 -11.32 19.65
N GLU A 76 -17.66 -11.11 20.34
CA GLU A 76 -17.75 -11.14 21.80
C GLU A 76 -17.31 -12.50 22.40
N GLU A 77 -17.60 -13.62 21.73
CA GLU A 77 -17.19 -14.95 22.18
C GLU A 77 -15.67 -15.09 22.27
N TYR A 78 -14.90 -14.37 21.45
CA TYR A 78 -13.44 -14.43 21.46
C TYR A 78 -12.79 -13.55 22.52
N TYR A 79 -13.55 -12.78 23.30
CA TYR A 79 -12.98 -11.97 24.39
C TYR A 79 -12.29 -12.83 25.45
N ILE A 80 -12.71 -14.08 25.60
CA ILE A 80 -12.09 -15.06 26.52
C ILE A 80 -10.67 -15.42 26.08
N ILE A 81 -10.41 -15.48 24.76
CA ILE A 81 -9.13 -15.90 24.18
C ILE A 81 -8.37 -14.75 23.49
N HIS A 82 -8.76 -13.51 23.78
CA HIS A 82 -8.28 -12.32 23.07
C HIS A 82 -6.75 -12.18 23.17
N ASP A 83 -6.16 -12.45 24.33
CA ASP A 83 -4.72 -12.32 24.57
C ASP A 83 -3.90 -13.31 23.72
N ILE A 84 -4.47 -14.47 23.39
CA ILE A 84 -3.86 -15.49 22.52
C ILE A 84 -4.13 -15.15 21.04
N LEU A 85 -5.35 -14.72 20.72
CA LEU A 85 -5.76 -14.43 19.35
C LEU A 85 -5.09 -13.17 18.79
N LEU A 86 -4.92 -12.15 19.63
CA LEU A 86 -4.42 -10.82 19.28
C LEU A 86 -3.19 -10.43 20.12
N PRO A 87 -2.08 -11.17 20.01
CA PRO A 87 -0.84 -10.78 20.65
C PRO A 87 -0.33 -9.46 20.04
N GLY A 88 0.50 -8.73 20.79
CA GLY A 88 0.96 -7.39 20.40
C GLY A 88 1.62 -7.31 19.02
N PHE A 89 2.33 -8.37 18.57
CA PHE A 89 2.91 -8.39 17.22
C PHE A 89 1.85 -8.46 16.11
N PHE A 90 0.74 -9.17 16.36
CA PHE A 90 -0.34 -9.31 15.40
C PHE A 90 -1.17 -8.04 15.32
N ILE A 91 -1.42 -7.38 16.46
CA ILE A 91 -2.00 -6.03 16.51
C ILE A 91 -1.14 -5.04 15.71
N ALA A 92 0.19 -5.07 15.88
CA ALA A 92 1.09 -4.23 15.09
C ALA A 92 1.00 -4.56 13.60
N THR A 93 0.94 -5.83 13.23
CA THR A 93 0.75 -6.29 11.85
C THR A 93 -0.53 -5.70 11.25
N GLN A 94 -1.67 -5.84 11.95
CA GLN A 94 -2.97 -5.30 11.53
C GLN A 94 -2.91 -3.79 11.35
N PHE A 95 -2.36 -3.06 12.31
CA PHE A 95 -2.26 -1.60 12.26
C PHE A 95 -1.46 -1.12 11.05
N PHE A 96 -0.23 -1.60 10.87
CA PHE A 96 0.63 -1.18 9.77
C PHE A 96 0.07 -1.60 8.40
N PHE A 97 -0.53 -2.79 8.28
CA PHE A 97 -1.16 -3.20 7.03
C PHE A 97 -2.40 -2.35 6.71
N THR A 98 -3.16 -1.94 7.73
CA THR A 98 -4.30 -1.04 7.59
C THR A 98 -3.86 0.34 7.12
N VAL A 99 -2.76 0.88 7.66
CA VAL A 99 -2.19 2.15 7.19
C VAL A 99 -1.78 2.05 5.71
N SER A 100 -1.16 0.94 5.29
CA SER A 100 -0.87 0.67 3.88
C SER A 100 -2.16 0.66 3.03
N MET A 101 -3.20 -0.04 3.48
CA MET A 101 -4.50 -0.07 2.80
C MET A 101 -5.15 1.30 2.68
N CYS A 102 -5.11 2.13 3.73
CA CYS A 102 -5.59 3.51 3.68
C CYS A 102 -4.83 4.35 2.65
N CYS A 103 -3.50 4.21 2.57
CA CYS A 103 -2.70 4.90 1.55
C CYS A 103 -3.13 4.52 0.13
N ILE A 104 -3.45 3.24 -0.11
CA ILE A 104 -3.91 2.74 -1.41
C ILE A 104 -5.31 3.26 -1.74
N LEU A 105 -6.21 3.34 -0.76
CA LEU A 105 -7.56 3.90 -0.93
C LEU A 105 -7.51 5.40 -1.24
N ILE A 106 -6.65 6.17 -0.56
CA ILE A 106 -6.42 7.58 -0.89
C ILE A 106 -5.83 7.69 -2.31
N SER A 107 -4.89 6.82 -2.63
CA SER A 107 -4.27 6.75 -3.96
C SER A 107 -5.26 6.42 -5.08
N LEU A 108 -6.37 5.73 -4.78
CA LEU A 108 -7.42 5.46 -5.75
C LEU A 108 -8.05 6.76 -6.25
N PHE A 109 -8.36 7.68 -5.33
CA PHE A 109 -8.86 9.01 -5.69
C PHE A 109 -7.82 9.83 -6.48
N LEU A 110 -6.54 9.75 -6.11
CA LEU A 110 -5.45 10.39 -6.84
C LEU A 110 -5.27 9.80 -8.24
N SER A 111 -5.49 8.50 -8.40
CA SER A 111 -5.40 7.82 -9.70
C SER A 111 -6.49 8.28 -10.68
N ILE A 112 -7.72 8.48 -10.18
CA ILE A 112 -8.82 9.05 -10.98
C ILE A 112 -8.48 10.50 -11.36
N SER A 113 -7.97 11.26 -10.40
CA SER A 113 -7.52 12.64 -10.64
C SER A 113 -6.42 12.69 -11.69
N TYR A 114 -5.44 11.79 -11.61
CA TYR A 114 -4.35 11.65 -12.57
C TYR A 114 -4.84 11.35 -13.98
N ILE A 115 -5.82 10.45 -14.15
CA ILE A 115 -6.39 10.10 -15.46
C ILE A 115 -7.17 11.28 -16.07
N ARG A 116 -7.92 12.03 -15.25
CA ARG A 116 -8.76 13.16 -15.71
C ARG A 116 -7.97 14.43 -16.00
N LYS A 117 -6.87 14.65 -15.29
CA LYS A 117 -6.14 15.92 -15.32
C LYS A 117 -5.26 16.04 -16.56
N ASP A 118 -5.30 17.22 -17.18
CA ASP A 118 -4.44 17.52 -18.32
C ASP A 118 -2.98 17.70 -17.88
N ASN A 119 -2.04 17.45 -18.79
CA ASN A 119 -0.61 17.48 -18.52
C ASN A 119 -0.09 18.92 -18.29
N ASP A 120 -0.78 19.93 -18.82
CA ASP A 120 -0.36 21.32 -18.77
C ASP A 120 -0.87 22.05 -17.51
N ASP A 121 -1.66 21.39 -16.66
CA ASP A 121 -2.16 21.97 -15.43
C ASP A 121 -1.01 22.29 -14.44
N GLU A 122 -1.04 23.48 -13.84
CA GLU A 122 -0.04 23.95 -12.89
C GLU A 122 0.16 22.98 -11.71
N ASN A 123 -0.94 22.42 -11.21
CA ASN A 123 -0.95 21.53 -10.06
C ASN A 123 -0.64 20.05 -10.41
N TYR A 124 -0.30 19.75 -11.66
CA TYR A 124 -0.01 18.39 -12.12
C TYR A 124 1.25 17.80 -11.46
N VAL A 125 2.31 18.60 -11.29
CA VAL A 125 3.54 18.14 -10.61
C VAL A 125 3.27 17.84 -9.14
N THR A 126 2.51 18.70 -8.46
CA THR A 126 2.09 18.47 -7.07
C THR A 126 1.30 17.18 -6.94
N LEU A 127 0.36 16.91 -7.86
CA LEU A 127 -0.39 15.65 -7.87
C LEU A 127 0.53 14.43 -7.97
N LEU A 128 1.51 14.45 -8.88
CA LEU A 128 2.47 13.34 -9.04
C LEU A 128 3.34 13.13 -7.79
N VAL A 129 3.81 14.21 -7.17
CA VAL A 129 4.60 14.13 -5.93
C VAL A 129 3.75 13.56 -4.80
N THR A 130 2.53 14.06 -4.60
CA THR A 130 1.61 13.56 -3.57
C THR A 130 1.27 12.09 -3.80
N PHE A 131 0.99 11.70 -5.04
CA PHE A 131 0.68 10.31 -5.37
C PHE A 131 1.89 9.40 -5.10
N GLY A 132 3.06 9.75 -5.62
CA GLY A 132 4.29 8.98 -5.39
C GLY A 132 4.66 8.85 -3.91
N THR A 133 4.57 9.94 -3.15
CA THR A 133 4.90 9.95 -1.71
C THR A 133 3.96 9.09 -0.88
N ILE A 134 2.64 9.16 -1.10
CA ILE A 134 1.66 8.32 -0.40
C ILE A 134 1.90 6.84 -0.67
N LEU A 135 2.23 6.46 -1.91
CA LEU A 135 2.55 5.07 -2.25
C LEU A 135 3.82 4.59 -1.54
N VAL A 136 4.86 5.41 -1.45
CA VAL A 136 6.09 5.06 -0.72
C VAL A 136 5.84 4.93 0.79
N ILE A 137 5.05 5.83 1.39
CA ILE A 137 4.65 5.74 2.80
C ILE A 137 3.85 4.45 3.05
N GLY A 138 2.89 4.14 2.18
CA GLY A 138 2.13 2.90 2.22
C GLY A 138 3.02 1.67 2.09
N GLY A 139 4.00 1.71 1.18
CA GLY A 139 5.00 0.65 1.00
C GLY A 139 5.83 0.40 2.27
N PHE A 140 6.36 1.44 2.91
CA PHE A 140 7.12 1.28 4.15
C PHE A 140 6.26 0.73 5.29
N SER A 141 5.03 1.25 5.45
CA SER A 141 4.09 0.75 6.44
C SER A 141 3.76 -0.74 6.19
N GLY A 142 3.47 -1.10 4.94
CA GLY A 142 3.23 -2.48 4.53
C GLY A 142 4.44 -3.39 4.79
N ILE A 143 5.68 -2.91 4.53
CA ILE A 143 6.90 -3.69 4.81
C ILE A 143 6.99 -4.00 6.30
N ILE A 144 6.77 -3.01 7.17
CA ILE A 144 6.81 -3.20 8.62
C ILE A 144 5.82 -4.30 9.03
N SER A 145 4.58 -4.25 8.52
CA SER A 145 3.57 -5.26 8.78
C SER A 145 4.01 -6.67 8.36
N VAL A 146 4.41 -6.85 7.09
CA VAL A 146 4.74 -8.19 6.59
C VAL A 146 6.03 -8.74 7.18
N VAL A 147 6.97 -7.89 7.60
CA VAL A 147 8.18 -8.32 8.33
C VAL A 147 7.83 -8.77 9.74
N ILE A 148 6.98 -8.04 10.46
CA ILE A 148 6.53 -8.44 11.80
C ILE A 148 5.81 -9.80 11.74
N PHE A 149 4.87 -9.94 10.81
CA PHE A 149 4.15 -11.20 10.62
C PHE A 149 5.07 -12.32 10.12
N GLY A 150 5.96 -12.05 9.17
CA GLY A 150 6.91 -13.04 8.69
C GLY A 150 7.86 -13.55 9.78
N ALA A 151 8.19 -12.71 10.78
CA ALA A 151 9.08 -13.08 11.87
C ALA A 151 8.38 -13.85 13.01
N ARG A 152 7.07 -13.67 13.22
CA ARG A 152 6.35 -14.21 14.38
C ARG A 152 5.07 -15.00 14.07
N GLY A 153 4.55 -14.88 12.85
CA GLY A 153 3.27 -15.46 12.45
C GLY A 153 3.25 -16.98 12.46
N ASP A 154 4.40 -17.62 12.28
CA ASP A 154 4.60 -19.07 12.44
C ASP A 154 5.38 -19.40 13.74
N GLY A 155 5.13 -18.60 14.78
CA GLY A 155 5.73 -18.78 16.09
C GLY A 155 5.14 -19.99 16.81
N ARG A 156 6.01 -20.71 17.55
CA ARG A 156 5.60 -21.86 18.40
C ARG A 156 4.65 -21.46 19.54
N ASP A 157 4.57 -20.17 19.82
CA ASP A 157 3.94 -19.54 20.98
C ASP A 157 2.60 -18.85 20.67
N TRP A 158 2.11 -18.91 19.43
CA TRP A 158 0.90 -18.17 19.04
C TRP A 158 -0.34 -19.04 18.81
N MET A 159 -0.34 -19.89 17.78
CA MET A 159 -1.53 -20.65 17.37
C MET A 159 -1.45 -22.13 17.77
N PRO A 160 -2.59 -22.76 18.12
CA PRO A 160 -2.66 -24.19 18.40
C PRO A 160 -2.13 -25.02 17.22
N ASN A 161 -1.55 -26.18 17.54
CA ASN A 161 -0.97 -27.07 16.52
C ASN A 161 0.08 -26.35 15.65
N TRP A 162 0.90 -25.47 16.23
CA TRP A 162 1.90 -24.66 15.52
C TRP A 162 2.81 -25.47 14.58
N GLU A 163 3.16 -26.72 14.92
CA GLU A 163 3.97 -27.59 14.04
C GLU A 163 3.31 -27.92 12.69
N HIS A 164 2.01 -27.67 12.57
CA HIS A 164 1.19 -27.92 11.40
C HIS A 164 0.60 -26.64 10.82
N ASN A 165 1.15 -25.47 11.16
CA ASN A 165 0.71 -24.20 10.63
C ASN A 165 1.77 -23.65 9.68
N ASP A 166 1.36 -23.22 8.50
CA ASP A 166 2.22 -22.65 7.46
C ASP A 166 1.72 -21.25 7.09
N LEU A 167 2.65 -20.37 6.68
CA LEU A 167 2.30 -19.08 6.10
C LEU A 167 1.43 -19.29 4.84
N GLY A 168 0.26 -18.67 4.83
CA GLY A 168 -0.73 -18.86 3.78
C GLY A 168 -0.49 -18.00 2.54
N TRP A 169 -1.21 -18.34 1.46
CA TRP A 169 -1.07 -17.65 0.18
C TRP A 169 -1.43 -16.17 0.24
N ALA A 170 -2.37 -15.76 1.13
CA ALA A 170 -2.78 -14.37 1.26
C ALA A 170 -1.64 -13.50 1.81
N PHE A 171 -0.84 -14.05 2.73
CA PHE A 171 0.37 -13.39 3.21
C PHE A 171 1.39 -13.19 2.08
N ALA A 172 1.64 -14.23 1.28
CA ALA A 172 2.59 -14.16 0.17
C ALA A 172 2.20 -13.10 -0.87
N ILE A 173 0.93 -13.03 -1.27
CA ILE A 173 0.48 -11.96 -2.18
C ILE A 173 0.50 -10.59 -1.51
N GLY A 174 0.29 -10.50 -0.20
CA GLY A 174 0.44 -9.27 0.57
C GLY A 174 1.86 -8.73 0.50
N VAL A 175 2.87 -9.60 0.69
CA VAL A 175 4.29 -9.27 0.52
C VAL A 175 4.58 -8.75 -0.89
N ILE A 176 4.10 -9.46 -1.93
CA ILE A 176 4.30 -9.05 -3.32
C ILE A 176 3.65 -7.68 -3.58
N GLY A 177 2.41 -7.50 -3.12
CA GLY A 177 1.69 -6.24 -3.26
C GLY A 177 2.43 -5.06 -2.63
N VAL A 178 2.93 -5.24 -1.41
CA VAL A 178 3.73 -4.23 -0.71
C VAL A 178 5.02 -3.89 -1.47
N ILE A 179 5.74 -4.88 -1.99
CA ILE A 179 6.96 -4.66 -2.77
C ILE A 179 6.66 -3.88 -4.07
N LEU A 180 5.52 -4.14 -4.71
CA LEU A 180 5.12 -3.45 -5.94
C LEU A 180 4.71 -1.99 -5.72
N LEU A 181 4.40 -1.55 -4.49
CA LEU A 181 4.14 -0.13 -4.19
C LEU A 181 5.39 0.75 -4.40
N PHE A 182 6.59 0.22 -4.17
CA PHE A 182 7.84 0.97 -4.32
C PHE A 182 8.12 1.40 -5.76
N PRO A 183 8.18 0.50 -6.77
CA PRO A 183 8.37 0.91 -8.15
C PRO A 183 7.23 1.82 -8.62
N ALA A 184 5.99 1.59 -8.20
CA ALA A 184 4.88 2.49 -8.53
C ALA A 184 5.12 3.93 -8.01
N GLY A 185 5.42 4.07 -6.71
CA GLY A 185 5.68 5.37 -6.08
C GLY A 185 6.90 6.07 -6.65
N ILE A 186 8.02 5.35 -6.82
CA ILE A 186 9.28 5.89 -7.35
C ILE A 186 9.09 6.40 -8.78
N LEU A 187 8.38 5.66 -9.64
CA LEU A 187 8.15 6.10 -11.03
C LEU A 187 7.32 7.39 -11.11
N PHE A 188 6.32 7.56 -10.24
CA PHE A 188 5.58 8.83 -10.15
C PHE A 188 6.46 10.00 -9.68
N LEU A 189 7.35 9.77 -8.70
CA LEU A 189 8.30 10.79 -8.24
C LEU A 189 9.33 11.15 -9.32
N VAL A 190 9.80 10.17 -10.08
CA VAL A 190 10.70 10.38 -11.22
C VAL A 190 9.99 11.18 -12.31
N GLU A 191 8.75 10.85 -12.65
CA GLU A 191 7.97 11.63 -13.63
C GLU A 191 7.75 13.07 -13.15
N ALA A 192 7.44 13.27 -11.87
CA ALA A 192 7.30 14.60 -11.27
C ALA A 192 8.60 15.41 -11.39
N ARG A 193 9.74 14.77 -11.08
CA ARG A 193 11.07 15.38 -11.19
C ARG A 193 11.34 15.81 -12.63
N VAL A 194 11.21 14.91 -13.60
CA VAL A 194 11.48 15.20 -15.02
C VAL A 194 10.62 16.36 -15.52
N ARG A 195 9.32 16.38 -15.18
CA ARG A 195 8.43 17.47 -15.58
C ARG A 195 8.78 18.80 -14.93
N LYS A 196 9.15 18.80 -13.65
CA LYS A 196 9.63 20.01 -12.95
C LYS A 196 10.86 20.60 -13.64
N TYR A 197 11.86 19.78 -13.99
CA TYR A 197 13.05 20.25 -14.70
C TYR A 197 12.73 20.81 -16.09
N LYS A 198 11.82 20.17 -16.85
CA LYS A 198 11.39 20.68 -18.16
C LYS A 198 10.75 22.07 -18.06
N ARG A 199 9.80 22.26 -17.13
CA ARG A 199 9.15 23.56 -16.90
C ARG A 199 10.16 24.65 -16.50
N LEU A 200 11.11 24.33 -15.62
CA LEU A 200 12.16 25.27 -15.22
C LEU A 200 13.06 25.67 -16.39
N HIS A 201 13.46 24.72 -17.24
CA HIS A 201 14.23 25.02 -18.45
C HIS A 201 13.43 25.86 -19.46
N GLU A 202 12.14 25.60 -19.63
CA GLU A 202 11.27 26.40 -20.50
C GLU A 202 11.14 27.84 -19.98
N MET A 203 10.93 28.04 -18.68
CA MET A 203 10.92 29.36 -18.04
C MET A 203 12.25 30.09 -18.24
N GLN A 204 13.37 29.42 -17.94
CA GLN A 204 14.71 29.98 -18.12
C GLN A 204 15.06 30.25 -19.59
N SER A 205 14.47 29.55 -20.56
CA SER A 205 14.67 29.85 -21.99
C SER A 205 13.86 31.06 -22.46
N ARG A 206 12.71 31.35 -21.82
CA ARG A 206 11.84 32.48 -22.15
C ARG A 206 12.35 33.80 -21.61
N GLU A 207 12.83 33.85 -20.37
CA GLU A 207 13.34 35.07 -19.74
C GLU A 207 14.49 35.78 -20.51
N PRO A 208 15.60 35.11 -20.91
CA PRO A 208 16.69 35.77 -21.64
C PRO A 208 16.23 36.28 -23.01
N SER A 209 15.27 35.61 -23.66
CA SER A 209 14.68 36.08 -24.91
C SER A 209 13.77 37.30 -24.73
N SER A 210 13.08 37.44 -23.59
CA SER A 210 12.26 38.63 -23.32
C SER A 210 13.11 39.86 -23.00
N TYR A 211 14.23 39.71 -22.26
CA TYR A 211 15.15 40.82 -22.00
C TYR A 211 15.84 41.31 -23.28
N THR A 212 16.35 40.39 -24.12
CA THR A 212 16.95 40.76 -25.41
C THR A 212 15.95 41.39 -26.39
N MET A 213 14.70 40.93 -26.43
CA MET A 213 13.66 41.57 -27.24
C MET A 213 13.29 42.98 -26.73
N GLN A 214 13.26 43.17 -25.40
CA GLN A 214 12.95 44.46 -24.80
C GLN A 214 14.08 45.47 -25.01
N GLU A 215 15.34 45.07 -24.87
CA GLU A 215 16.50 45.89 -25.27
C GLU A 215 16.43 46.27 -26.75
N ARG A 216 16.13 45.32 -27.64
CA ARG A 216 16.04 45.62 -29.08
C ARG A 216 14.92 46.60 -29.41
N LYS A 217 13.77 46.51 -28.72
CA LYS A 217 12.66 47.48 -28.85
C LYS A 217 13.04 48.86 -28.30
N MET A 218 13.71 48.93 -27.15
CA MET A 218 14.18 50.20 -26.58
C MET A 218 15.24 50.87 -27.47
N ALA A 219 16.19 50.10 -27.99
CA ALA A 219 17.20 50.59 -28.94
C ALA A 219 16.58 51.10 -30.24
N TYR A 220 15.53 50.43 -30.75
CA TYR A 220 14.81 50.88 -31.95
C TYR A 220 13.92 52.11 -31.67
N SER A 221 13.30 52.20 -30.49
CA SER A 221 12.49 53.36 -30.09
C SER A 221 13.30 54.62 -29.80
N GLY A 222 14.61 54.50 -29.55
CA GLY A 222 15.52 55.63 -29.41
C GLY A 222 16.01 56.20 -30.75
N HIS A 223 15.63 55.59 -31.87
CA HIS A 223 16.09 55.95 -33.22
C HIS A 223 14.96 56.51 -34.11
N THR A 224 13.96 57.16 -33.50
CA THR A 224 13.06 58.05 -34.26
C THR A 224 13.65 59.45 -34.23
N ASP A 225 14.30 59.80 -35.33
CA ASP A 225 14.97 61.08 -35.60
C ASP A 225 14.02 62.29 -35.58
N ILE A 226 14.64 63.42 -35.22
CA ILE A 226 14.47 64.83 -35.65
C ILE A 226 13.40 65.11 -36.71
#